data_AF-G7YWK5-F1
#
_entry.id   AF-G7YWK5-F1
#
_cell.length_a   1.000
_cell.length_b   1.000
_cell.length_c   1.000
_cell.angle_alpha   90.00
_cell.angle_beta   90.00
_cell.angle_gamma   90.00
#
_symmetry.space_group_name_H-M   'P 1'
#
loop_
_entity.id
_entity.type
_entity.pdbx_description
1 polymer ?
#
loop_
_entity_poly.entity_id
_entity_poly.type
_entity_poly.pdbx_seq_one_letter_code
_entity_poly.pdbx_strand_id
1 'polypeptide(L)'
;MELQSPFFLTDLIQSSFYDSVNSDLTSGFAHCLMSFCVQLLLLRGYAFNQTADFETIRQMKEKLCYVAYDLEQEQSLALETTVLVKKYTLPDGRVIKVGGELFSAPEALFQPHLINHEGVGMAELLFNTIQSADIDTRPAFYKHIVLSGGSTMYPGLPSRLQREIKQLYLQNVLKGDTERLSKFKIRIEAPPQRKHMVFLGGAVLANIMKDHSNSSWLTKKEYEEKGLKILERLNQR
;
A
#
# COMPACT_ATOMS: atom_id res chain seq x y z
N MET A 1 -29.43 -2.38 15.75
CA MET A 1 -28.83 -2.18 14.41
C MET A 1 -27.34 -2.37 14.57
N GLU A 2 -26.88 -3.60 14.34
CA GLU A 2 -25.45 -3.95 14.42
C GLU A 2 -24.72 -3.25 13.28
N LEU A 3 -23.85 -2.30 13.63
CA LEU A 3 -22.87 -1.75 12.70
C LEU A 3 -21.80 -2.83 12.49
N GLN A 4 -21.92 -3.59 11.40
CA GLN A 4 -20.82 -4.40 10.88
C GLN A 4 -19.62 -3.48 10.67
N SER A 5 -18.62 -3.60 11.54
CA SER A 5 -17.37 -2.86 11.45
C SER A 5 -16.67 -3.19 10.13
N PRO A 6 -16.27 -2.20 9.31
CA PRO A 6 -15.44 -2.47 8.14
C PRO A 6 -14.11 -3.07 8.61
N PHE A 7 -13.79 -4.26 8.13
CA PHE A 7 -12.50 -4.89 8.33
C PHE A 7 -11.41 -4.00 7.73
N PHE A 8 -10.54 -3.45 8.57
CA PHE A 8 -9.37 -2.70 8.12
C PHE A 8 -8.29 -3.69 7.71
N LEU A 9 -7.76 -3.54 6.49
CA LEU A 9 -6.69 -4.40 5.96
C LEU A 9 -5.38 -4.29 6.76
N THR A 10 -5.26 -3.29 7.64
CA THR A 10 -4.14 -3.20 8.60
C THR A 10 -4.29 -4.21 9.74
N ASP A 11 -5.50 -4.58 10.15
CA ASP A 11 -5.71 -5.41 11.34
C ASP A 11 -5.51 -6.90 11.09
N LEU A 12 -5.74 -7.41 9.86
CA LEU A 12 -5.37 -8.79 9.49
C LEU A 12 -3.90 -8.94 9.10
N ILE A 13 -3.27 -7.85 8.65
CA ILE A 13 -1.80 -7.77 8.50
C ILE A 13 -1.16 -7.33 9.85
N GLN A 14 -1.92 -7.17 10.93
CA GLN A 14 -1.36 -6.98 12.28
C GLN A 14 -1.63 -8.21 13.17
N SER A 15 -2.84 -8.76 13.20
CA SER A 15 -3.19 -9.85 14.13
C SER A 15 -2.50 -11.19 13.83
N SER A 16 -2.41 -11.61 12.57
CA SER A 16 -1.66 -12.82 12.16
C SER A 16 -0.20 -12.53 11.80
N PHE A 17 0.25 -11.29 11.97
CA PHE A 17 1.53 -10.79 11.49
C PHE A 17 2.41 -10.19 12.60
N TYR A 18 1.84 -9.99 13.81
CA TYR A 18 2.55 -9.41 14.96
C TYR A 18 3.78 -10.23 15.39
N ASP A 19 3.86 -11.51 14.97
CA ASP A 19 5.00 -12.38 15.25
C ASP A 19 5.98 -12.57 14.07
N SER A 20 5.70 -12.09 12.85
CA SER A 20 6.56 -12.48 11.70
C SER A 20 6.97 -11.42 10.69
N VAL A 21 6.30 -10.28 10.53
CA VAL A 21 6.75 -9.31 9.51
C VAL A 21 6.49 -7.87 9.95
N ASN A 22 7.37 -7.47 10.86
CA ASN A 22 7.96 -6.15 11.04
C ASN A 22 7.32 -4.93 10.34
N SER A 23 7.03 -3.93 11.16
CA SER A 23 6.88 -2.50 10.84
C SER A 23 8.04 -1.90 10.01
N ASP A 24 9.17 -2.59 9.90
CA ASP A 24 10.34 -2.19 9.10
C ASP A 24 10.14 -2.34 7.58
N LEU A 25 9.14 -3.12 7.13
CA LEU A 25 8.91 -3.32 5.71
C LEU A 25 8.38 -2.06 5.02
N THR A 26 7.56 -1.25 5.71
CA THR A 26 6.87 -0.10 5.09
C THR A 26 7.76 1.13 4.89
N SER A 27 8.65 1.42 5.83
CA SER A 27 9.66 2.49 5.71
C SER A 27 10.77 2.08 4.75
N GLY A 28 11.22 0.82 4.81
CA GLY A 28 12.18 0.22 3.88
C GLY A 28 11.68 0.25 2.44
N PHE A 29 10.44 -0.18 2.17
CA PHE A 29 9.90 -0.20 0.81
C PHE A 29 9.72 1.20 0.22
N ALA A 30 9.25 2.17 1.00
CA ALA A 30 9.11 3.55 0.52
C ALA A 30 10.47 4.17 0.16
N HIS A 31 11.51 3.85 0.94
CA HIS A 31 12.88 4.23 0.64
C HIS A 31 13.41 3.51 -0.61
N CYS A 32 13.21 2.20 -0.74
CA CYS A 32 13.61 1.43 -1.92
C CYS A 32 12.95 1.95 -3.21
N LEU A 33 11.67 2.29 -3.19
CA LEU A 33 10.98 2.89 -4.34
C LEU A 33 11.57 4.24 -4.73
N MET A 34 11.98 5.03 -3.74
CA MET A 34 12.64 6.31 -3.98
C MET A 34 14.03 6.09 -4.60
N SER A 35 14.85 5.19 -4.05
CA SER A 35 16.16 4.82 -4.60
C SER A 35 16.05 4.30 -6.02
N PHE A 36 15.02 3.49 -6.32
CA PHE A 36 14.75 2.98 -7.66
C PHE A 36 14.37 4.09 -8.64
N CYS A 37 13.54 5.05 -8.21
CA CYS A 37 13.22 6.23 -9.01
C CYS A 37 14.49 7.05 -9.32
N VAL A 38 15.40 7.22 -8.36
CA VAL A 38 16.69 7.88 -8.60
C VAL A 38 17.52 7.13 -9.64
N GLN A 39 17.60 5.80 -9.54
CA GLN A 39 18.34 4.97 -10.48
C GLN A 39 17.78 5.09 -11.91
N LEU A 40 16.46 5.11 -12.07
CA LEU A 40 15.81 5.30 -13.38
C LEU A 40 16.12 6.69 -13.97
N LEU A 41 16.12 7.74 -13.14
CA LEU A 41 16.48 9.10 -13.59
C LEU A 41 17.96 9.21 -13.96
N LEU A 42 18.83 8.51 -13.21
CA LEU A 42 20.27 8.44 -13.49
C LEU A 42 20.55 7.77 -14.83
N LEU A 43 19.86 6.67 -15.14
CA LEU A 43 19.96 5.97 -16.43
C LEU A 43 19.55 6.87 -17.62
N ARG A 44 18.67 7.84 -17.38
CA ARG A 44 18.25 8.85 -18.37
C ARG A 44 19.23 10.03 -18.50
N GLY A 45 20.27 10.07 -17.68
CA GLY A 45 21.30 11.12 -17.67
C GLY A 45 21.03 12.26 -16.69
N TYR A 46 20.06 12.13 -15.78
CA TYR A 46 19.85 13.11 -14.71
C TYR A 46 20.62 12.69 -13.45
N ALA A 47 21.74 13.36 -13.19
CA ALA A 47 22.54 13.14 -11.99
C ALA A 47 21.86 13.78 -10.77
N PHE A 48 21.05 13.01 -10.06
CA PHE A 48 20.50 13.37 -8.76
C PHE A 48 21.31 12.75 -7.64
N ASN A 49 21.49 13.49 -6.54
CA ASN A 49 22.09 12.94 -5.33
C ASN A 49 20.98 12.46 -4.38
N GLN A 50 21.03 11.18 -3.97
CA GLN A 50 19.99 10.55 -3.14
C GLN A 50 19.74 11.29 -1.82
N THR A 51 20.76 11.92 -1.23
CA THR A 51 20.66 12.61 0.07
C THR A 51 20.25 14.07 -0.06
N ALA A 52 20.86 14.83 -1.00
CA ALA A 52 20.60 16.26 -1.15
C ALA A 52 19.26 16.54 -1.86
N ASP A 53 18.90 15.72 -2.85
CA ASP A 53 17.71 15.94 -3.69
C ASP A 53 16.51 15.09 -3.24
N PHE A 54 16.60 14.47 -2.06
CA PHE A 54 15.62 13.50 -1.56
C PHE A 54 14.19 14.04 -1.61
N GLU A 55 13.99 15.24 -1.06
CA GLU A 55 12.66 15.86 -0.96
C GLU A 55 12.12 16.27 -2.33
N THR A 56 12.98 16.74 -3.23
CA THR A 56 12.60 17.07 -4.62
C THR A 56 12.11 15.83 -5.35
N ILE A 57 12.84 14.71 -5.22
CA ILE A 57 12.49 13.44 -5.86
C ILE A 57 11.21 12.87 -5.26
N ARG A 58 11.04 12.97 -3.93
CA ARG A 58 9.81 12.58 -3.24
C ARG A 58 8.60 13.35 -3.79
N GLN A 59 8.69 14.67 -3.89
CA GLN A 59 7.60 15.50 -4.42
C GLN A 59 7.32 15.19 -5.89
N MET A 60 8.37 14.96 -6.69
CA MET A 60 8.23 14.57 -8.09
C MET A 60 7.51 13.22 -8.21
N LYS A 61 7.90 12.22 -7.42
CA LYS A 61 7.26 10.91 -7.35
C LYS A 61 5.79 11.02 -6.94
N GLU A 62 5.50 11.77 -5.87
CA GLU A 62 4.12 11.95 -5.39
C GLU A 62 3.23 12.68 -6.41
N LYS A 63 3.79 13.58 -7.24
CA LYS A 63 3.03 14.35 -8.24
C LYS A 63 2.89 13.64 -9.59
N LEU A 64 3.91 12.92 -10.05
CA LEU A 64 3.98 12.45 -11.44
C LEU A 64 3.77 10.94 -11.59
N CYS A 65 4.17 10.14 -10.61
CA CYS A 65 4.09 8.68 -10.70
C CYS A 65 2.66 8.18 -10.60
N TYR A 66 2.40 7.09 -11.31
CA TYR A 66 1.11 6.41 -11.34
C TYR A 66 1.33 4.92 -11.63
N VAL A 67 0.36 4.09 -11.25
CA VAL A 67 0.40 2.66 -11.51
C VAL A 67 -0.28 2.39 -12.84
N ALA A 68 0.42 1.76 -13.77
CA ALA A 68 -0.13 1.32 -15.04
C ALA A 68 -1.16 0.20 -14.81
N TYR A 69 -2.31 0.30 -15.50
CA TYR A 69 -3.30 -0.78 -15.49
C TYR A 69 -2.75 -1.99 -16.24
N ASP A 70 -2.19 -1.76 -17.43
CA ASP A 70 -1.49 -2.76 -18.24
C ASP A 70 -0.05 -2.32 -18.52
N LEU A 71 0.91 -3.11 -18.05
CA LEU A 71 2.33 -2.76 -18.15
C LEU A 71 2.83 -2.81 -19.59
N GLU A 72 2.46 -3.84 -20.35
CA GLU A 72 2.95 -4.02 -21.73
C GLU A 72 2.46 -2.90 -22.64
N GLN A 73 1.18 -2.55 -22.52
CA GLN A 73 0.59 -1.46 -23.29
C GLN A 73 1.25 -0.11 -22.95
N GLU A 74 1.48 0.17 -21.66
CA GLU A 74 2.10 1.42 -21.23
C GLU A 74 3.56 1.51 -21.69
N GLN A 75 4.29 0.38 -21.71
CA GLN A 75 5.65 0.29 -22.25
C GLN A 75 5.69 0.55 -23.76
N SER A 76 4.81 -0.07 -24.54
CA SER A 76 4.69 0.21 -25.99
C SER A 76 4.41 1.69 -26.23
N LEU A 77 3.46 2.28 -25.50
CA LEU A 77 3.14 3.71 -25.62
C LEU A 77 4.34 4.60 -25.25
N ALA A 78 5.12 4.23 -24.24
CA ALA A 78 6.31 4.98 -23.82
C ALA A 78 7.45 4.94 -24.85
N LEU A 79 7.55 3.85 -25.62
CA LEU A 79 8.57 3.67 -26.66
C LEU A 79 8.15 4.32 -27.99
N GLU A 80 6.88 4.16 -28.36
CA GLU A 80 6.35 4.59 -29.66
C GLU A 80 5.90 6.06 -29.67
N THR A 81 5.50 6.60 -28.52
CA THR A 81 4.90 7.93 -28.42
C THR A 81 5.56 8.79 -27.34
N THR A 82 5.33 10.11 -27.43
CA THR A 82 5.78 11.08 -26.41
C THR A 82 4.66 11.52 -25.47
N VAL A 83 3.49 10.89 -25.55
CA VAL A 83 2.28 11.28 -24.80
C VAL A 83 2.50 11.16 -23.28
N LEU A 84 3.30 10.19 -22.85
CA LEU A 84 3.60 9.95 -21.45
C LEU A 84 4.69 10.87 -20.88
N VAL A 85 5.38 11.64 -21.74
CA VAL A 85 6.47 12.52 -21.32
C VAL A 85 5.92 13.77 -20.65
N LYS A 86 6.15 13.89 -19.34
CA LYS A 86 5.81 15.07 -18.53
C LYS A 86 7.04 15.92 -18.26
N LYS A 87 6.85 17.23 -18.24
CA LYS A 87 7.88 18.20 -17.86
C LYS A 87 7.76 18.52 -16.37
N TYR A 88 8.89 18.53 -15.65
CA TYR A 88 8.94 18.91 -14.24
C TYR A 88 10.01 19.98 -14.03
N THR A 89 9.66 21.04 -13.30
CA THR A 89 10.57 22.13 -12.94
C THR A 89 11.22 21.81 -11.60
N LEU A 90 12.54 21.66 -11.59
CA LEU A 90 13.35 21.53 -10.38
C LEU A 90 13.39 22.87 -9.62
N PRO A 91 13.70 22.86 -8.30
CA PRO A 91 13.85 24.08 -7.51
C PRO A 91 14.91 25.04 -8.10
N ASP A 92 15.92 24.52 -8.79
CA ASP A 92 16.96 25.30 -9.47
C ASP A 92 16.49 25.95 -10.78
N GLY A 93 15.22 25.79 -11.16
CA GLY A 93 14.64 26.31 -12.41
C GLY A 93 14.88 25.43 -13.65
N ARG A 94 15.69 24.37 -13.53
CA ARG A 94 15.91 23.40 -14.62
C ARG A 94 14.65 22.58 -14.90
N VAL A 95 14.35 22.36 -16.18
CA VAL A 95 13.19 21.54 -16.60
C VAL A 95 13.66 20.17 -17.06
N ILE A 96 13.22 19.13 -16.36
CA ILE A 96 13.47 17.72 -16.72
C ILE A 96 12.26 17.12 -17.44
N LYS A 97 12.51 16.10 -18.27
CA LYS A 97 11.49 15.34 -18.98
C LYS A 97 11.48 13.90 -18.45
N VAL A 98 10.36 13.50 -17.86
CA VAL A 98 10.17 12.16 -17.27
C VAL A 98 9.02 11.49 -18.00
N GLY A 99 9.20 10.24 -18.42
CA GLY A 99 8.23 9.48 -19.22
C GLY A 99 7.98 8.11 -18.59
N GLY A 100 8.58 7.07 -19.17
CA GLY A 100 8.38 5.68 -18.74
C GLY A 100 8.74 5.41 -17.28
N GLU A 101 9.65 6.20 -16.72
CA GLU A 101 10.09 6.07 -15.33
C GLU A 101 8.95 6.29 -14.33
N LEU A 102 7.90 7.02 -14.73
CA LEU A 102 6.77 7.39 -13.89
C LEU A 102 5.92 6.19 -13.46
N PHE A 103 5.76 5.20 -14.35
CA PHE A 103 5.02 3.97 -14.05
C PHE A 103 5.95 2.81 -13.70
N SER A 104 7.20 2.81 -14.17
CA SER A 104 8.18 1.79 -13.79
C SER A 104 8.51 1.84 -12.29
N ALA A 105 8.62 3.04 -11.69
CA ALA A 105 8.93 3.16 -10.27
C ALA A 105 7.90 2.46 -9.35
N PRO A 106 6.57 2.73 -9.46
CA PRO A 106 5.57 2.03 -8.65
C PRO A 106 5.33 0.58 -9.09
N GLU A 107 5.79 0.14 -10.27
CA GLU A 107 5.72 -1.27 -10.68
C GLU A 107 6.52 -2.19 -9.76
N ALA A 108 7.57 -1.68 -9.10
CA ALA A 108 8.31 -2.45 -8.11
C ALA A 108 7.46 -2.91 -6.90
N LEU A 109 6.27 -2.34 -6.69
CA LEU A 109 5.29 -2.85 -5.71
C LEU A 109 4.66 -4.18 -6.15
N PHE A 110 4.49 -4.38 -7.45
CA PHE A 110 3.92 -5.60 -8.04
C PHE A 110 5.00 -6.57 -8.48
N GLN A 111 6.19 -6.06 -8.82
CA GLN A 111 7.36 -6.80 -9.26
C GLN A 111 8.60 -6.46 -8.42
N PRO A 112 8.74 -7.03 -7.20
CA PRO A 112 9.85 -6.71 -6.30
C PRO A 112 11.23 -7.08 -6.87
N HIS A 113 11.29 -7.98 -7.86
CA HIS A 113 12.53 -8.31 -8.56
C HIS A 113 13.20 -7.09 -9.22
N LEU A 114 12.43 -6.03 -9.57
CA LEU A 114 12.97 -4.81 -10.16
C LEU A 114 13.91 -4.04 -9.22
N ILE A 115 13.74 -4.22 -7.90
CA ILE A 115 14.57 -3.62 -6.86
C ILE A 115 15.52 -4.62 -6.21
N ASN A 116 15.74 -5.78 -6.86
CA ASN A 116 16.51 -6.91 -6.32
C ASN A 116 16.00 -7.39 -4.94
N HIS A 117 14.69 -7.30 -4.71
CA HIS A 117 14.07 -7.80 -3.50
C HIS A 117 13.49 -9.20 -3.74
N GLU A 118 13.91 -10.15 -2.92
CA GLU A 118 13.42 -11.54 -2.94
C GLU A 118 12.07 -11.61 -2.20
N GLY A 119 11.00 -11.23 -2.89
CA GLY A 119 9.63 -11.25 -2.35
C GLY A 119 8.57 -11.27 -3.44
N VAL A 120 7.36 -11.65 -3.07
CA VAL A 120 6.19 -11.62 -3.96
C VAL A 120 5.61 -10.21 -4.05
N GLY A 121 4.98 -9.89 -5.18
CA GLY A 121 4.30 -8.61 -5.38
C GLY A 121 3.15 -8.39 -4.40
N MET A 122 2.76 -7.13 -4.19
CA MET A 122 1.70 -6.77 -3.25
C MET A 122 0.36 -7.46 -3.52
N ALA A 123 0.02 -7.70 -4.80
CA ALA A 123 -1.23 -8.37 -5.18
C ALA A 123 -1.19 -9.86 -4.84
N GLU A 124 -0.08 -10.53 -5.11
CA GLU A 124 0.14 -11.93 -4.78
C GLU A 124 0.23 -12.14 -3.26
N LEU A 125 0.92 -11.26 -2.55
CA LEU A 125 0.97 -11.26 -1.09
C LEU A 125 -0.45 -11.21 -0.51
N LEU A 126 -1.26 -10.25 -0.95
CA LEU A 126 -2.65 -10.10 -0.50
C LEU A 126 -3.49 -11.34 -0.83
N PHE A 127 -3.33 -11.91 -2.02
CA PHE A 127 -4.02 -13.12 -2.42
C PHE A 127 -3.65 -14.31 -1.51
N ASN A 128 -2.36 -14.50 -1.25
CA ASN A 128 -1.85 -15.57 -0.40
C ASN A 128 -2.34 -15.44 1.04
N THR A 129 -2.36 -14.22 1.59
CA THR A 129 -2.89 -13.94 2.94
C THR A 129 -4.39 -14.25 3.04
N ILE A 130 -5.19 -13.90 2.02
CA ILE A 130 -6.61 -14.25 2.02
C ILE A 130 -6.80 -15.77 1.88
N GLN A 131 -5.94 -16.42 1.10
CA GLN A 131 -5.99 -17.86 0.87
C GLN A 131 -5.56 -18.67 2.10
N SER A 132 -4.69 -18.14 2.97
CA SER A 132 -4.32 -18.78 4.23
C SER A 132 -5.42 -18.74 5.29
N ALA A 133 -6.42 -17.86 5.13
CA ALA A 133 -7.56 -17.81 6.04
C ALA A 133 -8.61 -18.90 5.76
N ASP A 134 -9.52 -19.10 6.71
CA ASP A 134 -10.61 -20.08 6.60
C ASP A 134 -11.52 -19.81 5.41
N ILE A 135 -11.93 -20.89 4.72
CA ILE A 135 -12.70 -20.84 3.47
C ILE A 135 -13.96 -19.97 3.60
N ASP A 136 -14.64 -20.01 4.73
CA ASP A 136 -15.89 -19.28 4.98
C ASP A 136 -15.68 -17.77 5.11
N THR A 137 -14.49 -17.34 5.54
CA THR A 137 -14.14 -15.92 5.76
C THR A 137 -13.59 -15.24 4.49
N ARG A 138 -13.02 -16.00 3.55
CA ARG A 138 -12.41 -15.45 2.32
C ARG A 138 -13.35 -14.56 1.50
N PRO A 139 -14.63 -14.94 1.27
CA PRO A 139 -15.56 -14.09 0.53
C PRO A 139 -15.83 -12.76 1.21
N ALA A 140 -15.72 -12.68 2.54
CA ALA A 140 -15.82 -11.43 3.28
C ALA A 140 -14.55 -10.58 3.06
N PHE A 141 -13.36 -11.17 3.14
CA PHE A 141 -12.11 -10.44 2.91
C PHE A 141 -12.02 -9.83 1.51
N TYR A 142 -12.41 -10.56 0.46
CA TYR A 142 -12.41 -9.99 -0.90
C TYR A 142 -13.40 -8.83 -1.09
N LYS A 143 -14.44 -8.73 -0.26
CA LYS A 143 -15.41 -7.62 -0.28
C LYS A 143 -14.99 -6.42 0.58
N HIS A 144 -14.03 -6.60 1.48
CA HIS A 144 -13.63 -5.60 2.46
C HIS A 144 -12.12 -5.34 2.41
N ILE A 145 -11.59 -5.09 1.20
CA ILE A 145 -10.20 -4.69 1.04
C ILE A 145 -10.13 -3.16 1.17
N VAL A 146 -9.43 -2.65 2.18
CA VAL A 146 -9.29 -1.22 2.42
C VAL A 146 -7.84 -0.78 2.23
N LEU A 147 -7.60 0.22 1.39
CA LEU A 147 -6.26 0.77 1.17
C LEU A 147 -5.96 1.91 2.14
N SER A 148 -4.80 1.86 2.80
CA SER A 148 -4.32 2.88 3.74
C SER A 148 -2.86 3.23 3.50
N GLY A 149 -2.49 4.49 3.79
CA GLY A 149 -1.10 4.95 3.79
C GLY A 149 -0.67 5.66 2.51
N GLY A 150 0.39 6.47 2.60
CA GLY A 150 0.83 7.38 1.54
C GLY A 150 1.23 6.68 0.24
N SER A 151 1.86 5.50 0.30
CA SER A 151 2.25 4.73 -0.89
C SER A 151 1.05 4.15 -1.65
N THR A 152 -0.14 4.12 -1.05
CA THR A 152 -1.35 3.69 -1.75
C THR A 152 -2.02 4.80 -2.56
N MET A 153 -1.47 6.03 -2.53
CA MET A 153 -2.04 7.20 -3.19
C MET A 153 -1.75 7.25 -4.69
N TYR A 154 -0.98 6.31 -5.25
CA TYR A 154 -0.72 6.30 -6.69
C TYR A 154 -2.03 6.17 -7.49
N PRO A 155 -2.24 7.04 -8.49
CA PRO A 155 -3.34 6.89 -9.43
C PRO A 155 -3.29 5.51 -10.12
N GLY A 156 -4.43 4.87 -10.32
CA GLY A 156 -4.51 3.55 -10.98
C GLY A 156 -4.26 2.35 -10.06
N LEU A 157 -3.69 2.54 -8.87
CA LEU A 157 -3.38 1.44 -7.94
C LEU A 157 -4.61 0.57 -7.58
N PRO A 158 -5.78 1.13 -7.19
CA PRO A 158 -6.93 0.31 -6.84
C PRO A 158 -7.42 -0.55 -8.02
N SER A 159 -7.44 0.03 -9.22
CA SER A 159 -7.88 -0.66 -10.43
C SER A 159 -6.92 -1.78 -10.84
N ARG A 160 -5.61 -1.52 -10.77
CA ARG A 160 -4.57 -2.52 -11.04
C ARG A 160 -4.65 -3.68 -10.04
N LEU A 161 -4.73 -3.38 -8.74
CA LEU A 161 -4.85 -4.39 -7.69
C LEU A 161 -6.10 -5.25 -7.88
N GLN A 162 -7.23 -4.64 -8.26
CA GLN A 162 -8.47 -5.37 -8.53
C GLN A 162 -8.32 -6.33 -9.73
N ARG A 163 -7.64 -5.91 -10.79
CA ARG A 163 -7.36 -6.73 -11.97
C ARG A 163 -6.49 -7.92 -11.62
N GLU A 164 -5.40 -7.68 -10.89
CA GLU A 164 -4.40 -8.69 -10.57
C GLU A 164 -4.95 -9.76 -9.64
N ILE A 165 -5.74 -9.39 -8.62
CA ILE A 165 -6.42 -10.36 -7.76
C ILE A 165 -7.43 -11.20 -8.55
N LYS A 166 -8.16 -10.61 -9.49
CA LYS A 166 -9.09 -11.37 -10.37
C LYS A 166 -8.32 -12.37 -11.25
N GLN A 167 -7.17 -11.98 -11.78
CA GLN A 167 -6.31 -12.87 -12.57
C GLN A 167 -5.79 -14.03 -11.72
N LEU A 168 -5.25 -13.75 -10.54
CA LEU A 168 -4.78 -14.77 -9.59
C LEU A 168 -5.91 -15.72 -9.18
N TYR A 169 -7.11 -15.19 -8.90
CA TYR A 169 -8.26 -16.00 -8.55
C TYR A 169 -8.70 -16.90 -9.71
N LEU A 170 -8.72 -16.38 -10.94
CA LEU A 170 -9.06 -17.15 -12.13
C LEU A 170 -8.06 -18.30 -12.37
N GLN A 171 -6.76 -18.01 -12.24
CA GLN A 171 -5.70 -18.99 -12.50
C GLN A 171 -5.59 -20.04 -11.39
N ASN A 172 -5.53 -19.61 -10.13
CA ASN A 172 -5.18 -20.49 -9.01
C ASN A 172 -6.40 -21.17 -8.37
N VAL A 173 -7.58 -20.54 -8.41
CA VAL A 173 -8.80 -21.08 -7.76
C VAL A 173 -9.76 -21.66 -8.78
N LEU A 174 -10.07 -20.90 -9.84
CA LEU A 174 -11.06 -21.29 -10.84
C LEU A 174 -10.49 -22.14 -11.98
N LYS A 175 -9.15 -22.28 -12.06
CA LYS A 175 -8.44 -23.05 -13.11
C LYS A 175 -8.89 -22.70 -14.54
N GLY A 176 -9.24 -21.43 -14.77
CA GLY A 176 -9.69 -20.94 -16.08
C GLY A 176 -11.20 -20.82 -16.29
N ASP A 177 -12.04 -21.21 -15.32
CA ASP A 177 -13.51 -21.07 -15.45
C ASP A 177 -13.97 -19.60 -15.38
N THR A 178 -14.23 -19.00 -16.55
CA THR A 178 -14.66 -17.60 -16.69
C THR A 178 -16.08 -17.34 -16.17
N GLU A 179 -16.98 -18.32 -16.24
CA GLU A 179 -18.36 -18.17 -15.76
C GLU A 179 -18.42 -17.96 -14.24
N ARG A 180 -17.56 -18.65 -13.48
CA ARG A 180 -17.49 -18.52 -12.03
C ARG A 180 -16.84 -17.21 -11.59
N LEU A 181 -15.99 -16.63 -12.43
CA LEU A 181 -15.39 -15.32 -12.17
C LEU A 181 -16.45 -14.22 -12.10
N SER A 182 -17.53 -14.31 -12.88
CA SER A 182 -18.63 -13.33 -12.84
C SER A 182 -19.33 -13.27 -11.46
N LYS A 183 -19.34 -14.39 -10.72
CA LYS A 183 -19.90 -14.49 -9.37
C LYS A 183 -18.95 -13.94 -8.30
N PHE A 184 -17.66 -13.84 -8.61
CA PHE A 184 -16.64 -13.36 -7.70
C PHE A 184 -16.71 -11.82 -7.58
N LYS A 185 -17.20 -11.35 -6.44
CA LYS A 185 -17.30 -9.92 -6.12
C LYS A 185 -16.11 -9.48 -5.29
N ILE A 186 -15.22 -8.70 -5.91
CA ILE A 186 -14.12 -8.02 -5.23
C ILE A 186 -14.43 -6.53 -5.11
N ARG A 187 -14.22 -5.98 -3.90
CA ARG A 187 -14.40 -4.55 -3.61
C ARG A 187 -13.16 -4.05 -2.88
N ILE A 188 -12.50 -3.08 -3.52
CA ILE A 188 -11.34 -2.39 -2.98
C ILE A 188 -11.76 -0.95 -2.69
N GLU A 189 -11.73 -0.59 -1.41
CA GLU A 189 -12.08 0.72 -0.92
C GLU A 189 -10.83 1.59 -0.82
N ALA A 190 -10.87 2.72 -1.53
CA ALA A 190 -9.74 3.62 -1.65
C ALA A 190 -10.20 5.05 -1.30
N PRO A 191 -10.47 5.37 -0.01
CA PRO A 191 -10.97 6.67 0.38
C PRO A 191 -9.96 7.78 0.02
N PRO A 192 -10.43 9.02 -0.26
CA PRO A 192 -9.55 10.11 -0.69
C PRO A 192 -8.57 10.55 0.43
N GLN A 193 -8.99 10.42 1.69
CA GLN A 193 -8.17 10.76 2.87
C GLN A 193 -7.32 9.59 3.38
N ARG A 194 -7.10 8.54 2.56
CA ARG A 194 -6.43 7.30 3.00
C ARG A 194 -4.98 7.49 3.44
N LYS A 195 -4.32 8.58 3.06
CA LYS A 195 -2.95 8.93 3.49
C LYS A 195 -2.82 9.02 5.01
N HIS A 196 -3.86 9.51 5.69
CA HIS A 196 -3.88 9.75 7.13
C HIS A 196 -4.92 8.90 7.86
N MET A 197 -5.39 7.81 7.24
CA MET A 197 -6.50 7.01 7.76
C MET A 197 -6.22 6.42 9.13
N VAL A 198 -4.99 5.95 9.37
CA VAL A 198 -4.55 5.42 10.67
C VAL A 198 -4.65 6.50 11.75
N PHE A 199 -4.19 7.72 11.45
CA PHE A 199 -4.26 8.84 12.38
C PHE A 199 -5.71 9.30 12.61
N LEU A 200 -6.51 9.39 11.54
CA LEU A 200 -7.93 9.75 11.64
C LEU A 200 -8.71 8.73 12.47
N GLY A 201 -8.47 7.44 12.25
CA GLY A 201 -9.06 6.36 13.03
C GLY A 201 -8.69 6.46 14.51
N GLY A 202 -7.41 6.69 14.81
CA GLY A 202 -6.93 6.93 16.18
C GLY A 202 -7.55 8.16 16.83
N ALA A 203 -7.67 9.27 16.10
CA ALA A 203 -8.27 10.50 16.61
C ALA A 203 -9.77 10.34 16.91
N VAL A 204 -10.52 9.66 16.04
CA VAL A 204 -11.94 9.35 16.25
C VAL A 204 -12.10 8.40 17.43
N LEU A 205 -11.28 7.34 17.51
CA LEU A 205 -11.29 6.38 18.60
C LEU A 205 -10.99 7.05 19.95
N ALA A 206 -9.95 7.89 20.00
CA ALA A 206 -9.57 8.65 21.18
C ALA A 206 -10.70 9.60 21.63
N ASN A 207 -11.40 10.23 20.68
CA ASN A 207 -12.51 11.11 21.00
C ASN A 207 -13.73 10.35 21.58
N ILE A 208 -14.05 9.18 21.04
CA ILE A 208 -15.13 8.31 21.56
C ILE A 208 -14.77 7.73 22.94
N MET A 209 -13.49 7.35 23.12
CA MET A 209 -13.00 6.78 24.36
C MET A 209 -12.73 7.82 25.45
N LYS A 210 -12.80 9.12 25.15
CA LYS A 210 -12.50 10.22 26.07
C LYS A 210 -13.28 10.12 27.39
N ASP A 211 -14.55 9.75 27.31
CA ASP A 211 -15.45 9.66 28.47
C ASP A 211 -15.45 8.25 29.13
N HIS A 212 -14.87 7.25 28.46
CA HIS A 212 -14.71 5.89 28.98
C HIS A 212 -13.40 5.76 29.78
N SER A 213 -13.33 6.48 30.90
CA SER A 213 -12.09 6.78 31.63
C SER A 213 -11.38 5.59 32.29
N ASN A 214 -12.06 4.45 32.52
CA ASN A 214 -11.54 3.45 33.46
C ASN A 214 -11.02 2.15 32.83
N SER A 215 -11.40 1.79 31.60
CA SER A 215 -10.98 0.51 31.00
C SER A 215 -9.91 0.62 29.91
N SER A 216 -9.83 1.76 29.22
CA SER A 216 -9.04 1.87 27.98
C SER A 216 -7.84 2.80 28.07
N TRP A 217 -7.82 3.73 29.03
CA TRP A 217 -6.68 4.61 29.27
C TRP A 217 -5.79 4.04 30.39
N LEU A 218 -4.48 4.12 30.20
CA LEU A 218 -3.50 3.83 31.25
C LEU A 218 -3.09 5.13 31.92
N THR A 219 -3.27 5.22 33.23
CA THR A 219 -2.80 6.38 33.99
C THR A 219 -1.34 6.21 34.41
N LYS A 220 -0.64 7.34 34.56
CA LYS A 220 0.76 7.34 35.02
C LYS A 220 0.93 6.60 36.36
N LYS A 221 -0.01 6.78 37.29
CA LYS A 221 0.03 6.14 38.62
C LYS A 221 -0.01 4.62 38.52
N GLU A 222 -0.93 4.08 37.73
CA GLU A 222 -1.05 2.62 37.60
C GLU A 222 0.18 2.00 36.92
N TYR A 223 0.81 2.72 35.99
CA TYR A 223 2.08 2.30 35.37
C TYR A 223 3.24 2.33 36.38
N GLU A 224 3.32 3.32 37.26
CA GLU A 224 4.33 3.37 38.32
C GLU A 224 4.19 2.24 39.35
N GLU A 225 2.95 1.80 39.64
CA GLU A 225 2.68 0.71 40.59
C GLU A 225 2.96 -0.70 40.02
N LYS A 226 2.56 -0.95 38.76
CA LYS A 226 2.61 -2.31 38.17
C LYS A 226 3.67 -2.47 37.08
N GLY A 227 4.29 -1.38 36.63
CA GLY A 227 5.23 -1.36 35.51
C GLY A 227 4.60 -1.95 34.24
N LEU A 228 5.40 -2.71 33.48
CA LEU A 228 5.00 -3.32 32.21
C LEU A 228 3.84 -4.32 32.32
N LYS A 229 3.59 -4.90 33.50
CA LYS A 229 2.50 -5.87 33.71
C LYS A 229 1.11 -5.27 33.49
N ILE A 230 0.99 -3.94 33.52
CA ILE A 230 -0.29 -3.28 33.28
C ILE A 230 -0.80 -3.45 31.84
N LEU A 231 0.09 -3.75 30.89
CA LEU A 231 -0.27 -4.00 29.50
C LEU A 231 -1.12 -5.27 29.36
N GLU A 232 -0.98 -6.24 30.26
CA GLU A 232 -1.82 -7.45 30.28
C GLU A 232 -3.31 -7.10 30.50
N ARG A 233 -3.61 -6.00 31.20
CA ARG A 233 -4.99 -5.50 31.36
C ARG A 233 -5.62 -5.09 30.02
N LEU A 234 -4.81 -4.58 29.09
CA LEU A 234 -5.28 -4.16 27.77
C LEU A 234 -5.47 -5.35 26.81
N ASN A 235 -4.74 -6.44 27.01
CA ASN A 235 -4.79 -7.65 26.18
C ASN A 235 -5.91 -8.64 26.57
N GLN A 236 -6.64 -8.41 27.67
CA GLN A 236 -7.72 -9.30 28.14
C GLN A 236 -9.07 -9.09 27.41
N ARG A 237 -9.06 -8.80 26.11
CA ARG A 237 -10.28 -8.62 25.30
C ARG A 237 -10.38 -9.64 24.18
#